data_AF-A0A7C8JIQ9-F1
#
_entry.id   AF-A0A7C8JIQ9-F1
#
_cell.length_a   1.000
_cell.length_b   1.000
_cell.length_c   1.000
_cell.angle_alpha   90.00
_cell.angle_beta   90.00
_cell.angle_gamma   90.00
#
_symmetry.space_group_name_H-M   'P 1'
#
loop_
_entity.id
_entity.type
_entity.pdbx_description
1 polymer ?
#
loop_
_entity_poly.entity_id
_entity_poly.type
_entity_poly.pdbx_seq_one_letter_code
_entity_poly.pdbx_strand_id
1 'polypeptide(L)'
;MSLPNGRYYILYDADREARHVFRTKAEDLSLLPKRIFALPRGVHGRSWKLENKGGGVVDLEANEAPTGVTPRSPADGPYAFLIIELARTIGWRIEKAEGEDDRGYIITTNDGEFAWTVTGRLAGPSGNVVGLEPKDGSPRQVFLFVKDSNSNSRGGYDEDDDDDYSSPRAIRKPVHREKEHVPQSRFGYKRNGRSRNFCD
;
A
#
# COMPACT_ATOMS: atom_id res chain seq x y z
N MET A 1 8.66 -16.11 -21.08
CA MET A 1 8.16 -16.82 -19.87
C MET A 1 7.38 -15.83 -19.03
N SER A 2 6.17 -16.18 -18.60
CA SER A 2 5.37 -15.36 -17.67
C SER A 2 5.82 -15.56 -16.23
N LEU A 3 5.68 -14.54 -15.38
CA LEU A 3 5.95 -14.65 -13.95
C LEU A 3 4.85 -15.51 -13.27
N PRO A 4 5.22 -16.49 -12.42
CA PRO A 4 4.23 -17.28 -11.71
C PRO A 4 3.49 -16.43 -10.66
N ASN A 5 2.27 -16.83 -10.31
CA ASN A 5 1.51 -16.19 -9.24
C ASN A 5 2.31 -16.20 -7.93
N GLY A 6 2.20 -15.14 -7.14
CA GLY A 6 2.88 -15.06 -5.86
C GLY A 6 3.11 -13.64 -5.38
N ARG A 7 3.97 -13.52 -4.36
CA ARG A 7 4.38 -12.24 -3.81
C ARG A 7 5.77 -11.86 -4.30
N TYR A 8 5.95 -10.59 -4.67
CA TYR A 8 7.19 -10.07 -5.25
C TYR A 8 7.54 -8.69 -4.69
N TYR A 9 8.82 -8.43 -4.49
CA TYR A 9 9.33 -7.07 -4.49
C TYR A 9 9.58 -6.63 -5.93
N ILE A 10 9.05 -5.48 -6.32
CA ILE A 10 9.34 -4.84 -7.60
C ILE A 10 10.40 -3.78 -7.34
N LEU A 11 11.53 -3.88 -8.05
CA LEU A 11 12.66 -2.99 -7.89
C LEU A 11 12.92 -2.22 -9.18
N TYR A 12 13.36 -0.98 -9.04
CA TYR A 12 13.91 -0.16 -10.11
C TYR A 12 15.41 0.01 -9.88
N ASP A 13 16.23 -0.36 -10.87
CA ASP A 13 17.70 -0.40 -10.73
C ASP A 13 18.46 0.26 -11.90
N ALA A 14 17.86 1.27 -12.56
CA ALA A 14 18.58 1.97 -13.64
C ALA A 14 19.78 2.79 -13.14
N ASP A 15 19.76 3.20 -11.87
CA ASP A 15 20.78 4.08 -11.27
C ASP A 15 21.86 3.29 -10.51
N ARG A 16 21.94 1.96 -10.72
CA ARG A 16 22.80 1.00 -9.99
C ARG A 16 22.56 0.97 -8.47
N GLU A 17 21.39 1.44 -8.06
CA GLU A 17 20.91 1.37 -6.69
C GLU A 17 19.45 0.96 -6.73
N ALA A 18 19.20 -0.29 -6.36
CA ALA A 18 17.87 -0.87 -6.37
C ALA A 18 16.93 -0.13 -5.41
N ARG A 19 15.88 0.46 -5.97
CA ARG A 19 14.82 1.16 -5.23
C ARG A 19 13.53 0.36 -5.31
N HIS A 20 12.84 0.20 -4.19
CA HIS A 20 11.53 -0.45 -4.20
C HIS A 20 10.51 0.41 -4.92
N VAL A 21 9.69 -0.22 -5.77
CA VAL A 21 8.53 0.40 -6.39
C VAL A 21 7.31 0.03 -5.57
N PHE A 22 6.66 0.99 -4.91
CA PHE A 22 5.48 0.75 -4.07
C PHE A 22 4.71 2.04 -3.75
N ARG A 23 3.65 1.89 -2.96
CA ARG A 23 3.00 2.97 -2.21
C ARG A 23 3.92 3.55 -1.13
N THR A 24 3.67 4.79 -0.70
CA THR A 24 4.42 5.42 0.39
C THR A 24 4.01 4.84 1.74
N LYS A 25 4.90 4.97 2.75
CA LYS A 25 4.60 4.50 4.12
C LYS A 25 3.49 5.29 4.80
N ALA A 26 3.44 6.59 4.53
CA ALA A 26 2.40 7.49 5.02
C ALA A 26 1.61 8.02 3.83
N GLU A 27 0.29 7.86 3.90
CA GLU A 27 -0.68 8.32 2.91
C GLU A 27 -1.81 9.02 3.66
N ASP A 28 -2.54 9.89 2.98
CA ASP A 28 -3.79 10.42 3.53
C ASP A 28 -4.82 9.28 3.71
N LEU A 29 -5.81 9.52 4.58
CA LEU A 29 -6.87 8.54 4.89
C LEU A 29 -8.01 8.53 3.86
N SER A 30 -7.91 9.28 2.76
CA SER A 30 -8.97 9.30 1.75
C SER A 30 -9.01 7.97 0.99
N LEU A 31 -10.17 7.66 0.40
CA LEU A 31 -10.33 6.53 -0.51
C LEU A 31 -9.91 6.87 -1.95
N LEU A 32 -9.27 8.02 -2.16
CA LEU A 32 -8.78 8.40 -3.48
C LEU A 32 -7.69 7.43 -3.94
N PRO A 33 -7.54 7.21 -5.26
CA PRO A 33 -6.49 6.37 -5.80
C PRO A 33 -5.11 6.77 -5.28
N LYS A 34 -4.35 5.77 -4.79
CA LYS A 34 -3.02 5.98 -4.19
C LYS A 34 -1.94 5.81 -5.25
N ARG A 35 -1.03 6.78 -5.31
CA ARG A 35 0.01 6.82 -6.34
C ARG A 35 1.11 5.80 -6.05
N ILE A 36 1.72 5.28 -7.11
CA ILE A 36 2.89 4.39 -7.05
C ILE A 36 4.17 5.20 -7.28
N PHE A 37 5.21 4.87 -6.52
CA PHE A 37 6.49 5.56 -6.54
C PHE A 37 7.65 4.59 -6.66
N ALA A 38 8.74 5.01 -7.29
CA ALA A 38 10.06 4.48 -6.99
C ALA A 38 10.55 5.17 -5.72
N LEU A 39 10.49 4.43 -4.60
CA LEU A 39 10.76 4.93 -3.27
C LEU A 39 12.21 5.42 -3.12
N PRO A 40 12.51 6.32 -2.18
CA PRO A 40 13.88 6.76 -1.93
C PRO A 40 14.81 5.60 -1.56
N ARG A 41 16.10 5.81 -1.77
CA ARG A 41 17.16 4.87 -1.37
C ARG A 41 17.05 4.54 0.11
N GLY A 42 17.20 3.26 0.45
CA GLY A 42 17.06 2.75 1.82
C GLY A 42 15.63 2.59 2.33
N VAL A 43 14.62 3.09 1.62
CA VAL A 43 13.21 2.90 1.97
C VAL A 43 12.70 1.60 1.35
N HIS A 44 12.23 0.71 2.21
CA HIS A 44 11.76 -0.61 1.79
C HIS A 44 10.25 -0.57 1.54
N GLY A 45 9.85 -0.96 0.33
CA GLY A 45 8.47 -1.21 -0.02
C GLY A 45 8.01 -2.58 0.49
N ARG A 46 6.69 -2.81 0.50
CA ARG A 46 6.14 -4.14 0.80
C ARG A 46 6.09 -5.00 -0.47
N SER A 47 5.80 -6.28 -0.29
CA SER A 47 5.57 -7.20 -1.41
C SER A 47 4.28 -6.84 -2.17
N TRP A 48 4.33 -6.88 -3.49
CA TRP A 48 3.18 -6.92 -4.39
C TRP A 48 2.59 -8.32 -4.43
N LYS A 49 1.26 -8.44 -4.56
CA LYS A 49 0.64 -9.70 -4.99
C LYS A 49 0.46 -9.66 -6.50
N LEU A 50 0.95 -10.69 -7.19
CA LEU A 50 0.79 -10.90 -8.62
C LEU A 50 -0.13 -12.10 -8.85
N GLU A 51 -1.18 -11.89 -9.61
CA GLU A 51 -2.15 -12.92 -9.98
C GLU A 51 -2.41 -12.89 -11.49
N ASN A 52 -2.10 -13.98 -12.19
CA ASN A 52 -2.42 -14.13 -13.61
C ASN A 52 -3.94 -14.32 -13.78
N LYS A 53 -4.60 -13.43 -14.53
CA LYS A 53 -6.04 -13.50 -14.83
C LYS A 53 -6.39 -14.19 -16.15
N GLY A 54 -5.37 -14.64 -16.88
CA GLY A 54 -5.52 -15.22 -18.22
C GLY A 54 -5.37 -14.18 -19.32
N GLY A 55 -5.21 -14.63 -20.58
CA GLY A 55 -5.07 -13.72 -21.74
C GLY A 55 -3.79 -12.86 -21.74
N GLY A 56 -2.82 -13.17 -20.88
CA GLY A 56 -1.59 -12.39 -20.69
C GLY A 56 -1.77 -11.17 -19.77
N VAL A 57 -2.93 -11.00 -19.15
CA VAL A 57 -3.21 -9.94 -18.18
C VAL A 57 -2.96 -10.45 -16.76
N VAL A 58 -2.35 -9.60 -15.94
CA VAL A 58 -2.07 -9.85 -14.53
C VAL A 58 -2.66 -8.75 -13.67
N ASP A 59 -3.15 -9.13 -12.50
CA ASP A 59 -3.44 -8.19 -11.43
C ASP A 59 -2.19 -8.01 -10.56
N LEU A 60 -1.78 -6.75 -10.39
CA LEU A 60 -0.76 -6.35 -9.43
C LEU A 60 -1.43 -5.58 -8.31
N GLU A 61 -1.33 -6.08 -7.09
CA GLU A 61 -1.91 -5.44 -5.91
C GLU A 61 -0.82 -4.86 -5.00
N ALA A 62 -1.00 -3.60 -4.57
CA ALA A 62 -0.16 -2.93 -3.59
C ALA A 62 -0.93 -2.73 -2.28
N ASN A 63 -0.61 -3.53 -1.26
CA ASN A 63 -1.39 -3.63 -0.01
C ASN A 63 -2.87 -3.93 -0.30
N GLU A 64 -3.15 -5.05 -0.97
CA GLU A 64 -4.52 -5.57 -1.23
C GLU A 64 -5.37 -4.67 -2.15
N ALA A 65 -4.81 -3.56 -2.64
CA ALA A 65 -5.46 -2.67 -3.57
C ALA A 65 -4.98 -2.99 -5.00
N PRO A 66 -5.87 -3.38 -5.93
CA PRO A 66 -5.51 -3.62 -7.31
C PRO A 66 -5.01 -2.33 -7.96
N THR A 67 -4.07 -2.46 -8.88
CA THR A 67 -3.53 -1.33 -9.62
C THR A 67 -4.07 -1.25 -11.04
N GLY A 68 -4.13 -0.04 -11.55
CA GLY A 68 -4.65 0.25 -12.87
C GLY A 68 -4.42 1.70 -13.29
N VAL A 69 -5.24 2.15 -14.24
CA VAL A 69 -5.17 3.47 -14.84
C VAL A 69 -6.38 4.31 -14.43
N THR A 70 -6.18 5.60 -14.20
CA THR A 70 -7.30 6.51 -13.87
C THR A 70 -8.09 6.92 -15.11
N PRO A 71 -9.37 7.31 -14.96
CA PRO A 71 -10.19 7.82 -16.06
C PRO A 71 -9.78 9.22 -16.53
N ARG A 72 -8.99 9.97 -15.76
CA ARG A 72 -8.62 11.36 -16.10
C ARG A 72 -7.61 11.44 -17.24
N SER A 73 -6.66 10.52 -17.29
CA SER A 73 -5.74 10.38 -18.41
C SER A 73 -4.99 9.06 -18.30
N PRO A 74 -4.79 8.33 -19.41
CA PRO A 74 -3.87 7.18 -19.42
C PRO A 74 -2.40 7.58 -19.24
N ALA A 75 -2.04 8.85 -19.41
CA ALA A 75 -0.71 9.36 -19.06
C ALA A 75 -0.58 9.64 -17.55
N ASP A 76 -1.69 9.65 -16.80
CA ASP A 76 -1.63 9.69 -15.35
C ASP A 76 -1.27 8.29 -14.88
N GLY A 77 -0.10 8.17 -14.23
CA GLY A 77 0.61 6.91 -13.97
C GLY A 77 -0.19 5.79 -13.31
N PRO A 78 0.44 4.65 -12.98
CA PRO A 78 -0.26 3.62 -12.22
C PRO A 78 -0.71 4.11 -10.84
N TYR A 79 -1.94 3.73 -10.47
CA TYR A 79 -2.48 3.95 -9.12
C TYR A 79 -3.00 2.64 -8.54
N ALA A 80 -2.96 2.54 -7.21
CA ALA A 80 -3.68 1.55 -6.44
C ALA A 80 -5.08 2.08 -6.08
N PHE A 81 -6.10 1.30 -6.39
CA PHE A 81 -7.50 1.70 -6.22
C PHE A 81 -8.08 1.09 -4.95
N LEU A 82 -8.49 1.95 -4.02
CA LEU A 82 -9.25 1.56 -2.83
C LEU A 82 -10.75 1.44 -3.13
N ILE A 83 -11.20 2.07 -4.23
CA ILE A 83 -12.54 1.93 -4.83
C ILE A 83 -12.30 1.59 -6.30
N ILE A 84 -12.60 0.37 -6.70
CA ILE A 84 -12.23 -0.17 -8.01
C ILE A 84 -12.97 0.52 -9.16
N GLU A 85 -14.17 1.02 -8.92
CA GLU A 85 -15.03 1.75 -9.86
C GLU A 85 -14.42 3.09 -10.29
N LEU A 86 -13.42 3.60 -9.56
CA LEU A 86 -12.66 4.79 -9.95
C LEU A 86 -11.59 4.49 -11.00
N ALA A 87 -11.32 3.22 -11.31
CA ALA A 87 -10.37 2.82 -12.34
C ALA A 87 -11.02 2.82 -13.72
N ARG A 88 -10.28 3.29 -14.73
CA ARG A 88 -10.65 3.10 -16.14
C ARG A 88 -10.36 1.68 -16.59
N THR A 89 -9.20 1.16 -16.18
CA THR A 89 -8.74 -0.20 -16.44
C THR A 89 -8.01 -0.71 -15.21
N ILE A 90 -8.13 -2.00 -14.94
CA ILE A 90 -7.36 -2.73 -13.93
C ILE A 90 -6.52 -3.79 -14.64
N GLY A 91 -5.38 -4.09 -14.04
CA GLY A 91 -4.47 -5.10 -14.54
C GLY A 91 -3.50 -4.57 -15.59
N TRP A 92 -2.49 -5.39 -15.86
CA TRP A 92 -1.32 -5.05 -16.65
C TRP A 92 -0.88 -6.23 -17.49
N ARG A 93 -0.04 -5.98 -18.50
CA ARG A 93 0.79 -7.00 -19.12
C ARG A 93 2.20 -6.88 -18.58
N ILE A 94 2.87 -8.02 -18.41
CA ILE A 94 4.28 -8.07 -18.04
C ILE A 94 5.03 -8.85 -19.10
N GLU A 95 6.07 -8.24 -19.64
CA GLU A 95 6.95 -8.84 -20.64
C GLU A 95 8.41 -8.73 -20.20
N LYS A 96 9.27 -9.61 -20.72
CA LYS A 96 10.71 -9.47 -20.49
C LYS A 96 11.23 -8.27 -21.26
N ALA A 97 12.10 -7.49 -20.63
CA ALA A 97 12.86 -6.45 -21.32
C ALA A 97 13.87 -7.12 -22.28
N GLU A 98 14.03 -6.55 -23.47
CA GLU A 98 15.06 -6.97 -24.41
C GLU A 98 16.34 -6.15 -24.15
N GLY A 99 17.49 -6.80 -23.96
CA GLY A 99 18.77 -6.12 -23.67
C GLY A 99 19.82 -7.04 -23.07
N GLU A 100 20.98 -6.49 -22.69
CA GLU A 100 22.11 -7.27 -22.13
C GLU A 100 21.81 -7.90 -20.76
N ASP A 101 20.85 -7.38 -19.99
CA ASP A 101 20.46 -7.93 -18.69
C ASP A 101 19.07 -8.60 -18.77
N ASP A 102 19.07 -9.91 -19.05
CA ASP A 102 17.89 -10.78 -19.27
C ASP A 102 16.92 -10.93 -18.07
N ARG A 103 17.16 -10.17 -17.00
CA ARG A 103 16.43 -10.23 -15.72
C ARG A 103 15.34 -9.15 -15.60
N GLY A 104 15.35 -8.17 -16.49
CA GLY A 104 14.40 -7.05 -16.49
C GLY A 104 13.03 -7.39 -17.06
N TYR A 105 12.01 -6.69 -16.57
CA TYR A 105 10.63 -6.77 -17.04
C TYR A 105 10.06 -5.37 -17.29
N ILE A 106 9.21 -5.25 -18.30
CA ILE A 106 8.42 -4.05 -18.58
C ILE A 106 6.98 -4.35 -18.21
N ILE A 107 6.34 -3.40 -17.51
CA ILE A 107 4.94 -3.48 -17.09
C ILE A 107 4.14 -2.50 -17.97
N THR A 108 3.18 -2.99 -18.74
CA THR A 108 2.42 -2.18 -19.69
C THR A 108 0.92 -2.22 -19.43
N THR A 109 0.21 -1.24 -19.99
CA THR A 109 -1.24 -1.29 -20.17
C THR A 109 -1.67 -2.52 -20.98
N ASN A 110 -2.96 -2.87 -20.90
CA ASN A 110 -3.52 -4.07 -21.53
C ASN A 110 -3.41 -4.08 -23.07
N ASP A 111 -3.33 -2.91 -23.69
CA ASP A 111 -3.06 -2.71 -25.13
C ASP A 111 -1.56 -2.74 -25.48
N GLY A 112 -0.67 -2.66 -24.49
CA GLY A 112 0.77 -2.65 -24.66
C GLY A 112 1.37 -1.30 -25.08
N GLU A 113 0.56 -0.24 -25.20
CA GLU A 113 1.02 1.05 -25.74
C GLU A 113 1.85 1.85 -24.72
N PHE A 114 1.45 1.83 -23.45
CA PHE A 114 2.07 2.61 -22.38
C PHE A 114 2.73 1.70 -21.36
N ALA A 115 3.95 2.06 -20.95
CA ALA A 115 4.73 1.35 -19.95
C ALA A 115 4.87 2.17 -18.68
N TRP A 116 4.89 1.47 -17.54
CA TRP A 116 5.30 2.05 -16.26
C TRP A 116 6.68 2.65 -16.43
N THR A 117 6.83 3.93 -16.09
CA THR A 117 8.09 4.65 -16.26
C THR A 117 8.43 5.41 -15.00
N VAL A 118 9.64 5.23 -14.46
CA VAL A 118 10.12 6.07 -13.36
C VAL A 118 10.45 7.45 -13.92
N THR A 119 9.66 8.44 -13.54
CA THR A 119 9.81 9.81 -14.04
C THR A 119 10.89 10.56 -13.26
N GLY A 120 11.49 11.58 -13.88
CA GLY A 120 12.39 12.51 -13.19
C GLY A 120 11.68 13.40 -12.15
N ARG A 121 10.34 13.31 -12.06
CA ARG A 121 9.54 14.11 -11.11
C ARG A 121 9.65 13.52 -9.70
N LEU A 122 10.29 14.29 -8.82
CA LEU A 122 10.33 13.99 -7.39
C LEU A 122 9.05 14.46 -6.69
N ALA A 123 8.48 13.60 -5.85
CA ALA A 123 7.31 13.90 -5.01
C ALA A 123 7.70 14.02 -3.53
N GLY A 124 8.71 14.85 -3.24
CA GLY A 124 9.22 15.04 -1.88
C GLY A 124 9.78 13.73 -1.28
N PRO A 125 9.45 13.40 -0.01
CA PRO A 125 9.99 12.22 0.67
C PRO A 125 9.47 10.89 0.11
N SER A 126 8.50 10.92 -0.80
CA SER A 126 7.90 9.74 -1.42
C SER A 126 8.77 9.12 -2.51
N GLY A 127 9.77 9.86 -3.03
CA GLY A 127 10.63 9.42 -4.13
C GLY A 127 10.11 9.88 -5.49
N ASN A 128 10.49 9.14 -6.54
CA ASN A 128 10.14 9.47 -7.91
C ASN A 128 8.75 8.92 -8.25
N VAL A 129 7.96 9.72 -8.96
CA VAL A 129 6.66 9.28 -9.45
C VAL A 129 6.84 8.21 -10.53
N VAL A 130 6.10 7.10 -10.43
CA VAL A 130 5.91 6.20 -11.56
C VAL A 130 4.77 6.74 -12.42
N GLY A 131 5.08 7.00 -13.69
CA GLY A 131 4.16 7.48 -14.72
C GLY A 131 3.84 6.40 -15.74
N LEU A 132 3.05 6.76 -16.74
CA LEU A 132 2.82 5.98 -17.95
C LEU A 132 3.34 6.80 -19.14
N GLU A 133 4.36 6.29 -19.81
CA GLU A 133 4.94 6.87 -21.05
C GLU A 133 4.84 5.82 -22.17
N PRO A 134 4.87 6.21 -23.46
CA PRO A 134 4.94 5.24 -24.54
C PRO A 134 6.06 4.23 -24.32
N LYS A 135 5.77 2.95 -24.56
CA LYS A 135 6.77 1.89 -24.41
C LYS A 135 7.95 2.13 -25.36
N ASP A 136 9.13 2.33 -24.80
CA ASP A 136 10.38 2.57 -25.52
C ASP A 136 11.51 1.62 -25.12
N GLY A 137 11.29 0.79 -24.09
CA GLY A 137 12.30 -0.16 -23.59
C GLY A 137 13.47 0.52 -22.88
N SER A 138 13.37 1.82 -22.58
CA SER A 138 14.42 2.54 -21.87
C SER A 138 14.63 1.97 -20.46
N PRO A 139 15.82 2.14 -19.86
CA PRO A 139 16.09 1.68 -18.50
C PRO A 139 15.09 2.21 -17.45
N ARG A 140 14.43 3.35 -17.73
CA ARG A 140 13.38 3.94 -16.89
C ARG A 140 12.10 3.09 -16.81
N GLN A 141 11.92 2.17 -17.76
CA GLN A 141 10.76 1.27 -17.89
C GLN A 141 11.07 -0.17 -17.47
N VAL A 142 12.31 -0.46 -17.06
CA VAL A 142 12.75 -1.81 -16.71
C VAL A 142 12.72 -1.99 -15.19
N PHE A 143 12.02 -3.03 -14.76
CA PHE A 143 11.84 -3.39 -13.36
C PHE A 143 12.28 -4.83 -13.10
N LEU A 144 12.81 -5.08 -11.91
CA LEU A 144 13.20 -6.41 -11.45
C LEU A 144 12.13 -6.97 -10.52
N PHE A 145 11.76 -8.23 -10.72
CA PHE A 145 10.83 -8.94 -9.85
C PHE A 145 11.59 -9.93 -8.98
N VAL A 146 11.63 -9.68 -7.68
CA VAL A 146 12.28 -10.55 -6.69
C VAL A 146 11.20 -11.27 -5.87
N LYS A 147 11.13 -12.60 -5.99
CA LYS A 147 10.12 -13.40 -5.28
C LYS A 147 10.29 -13.29 -3.77
N ASP A 148 9.21 -12.93 -3.07
CA ASP A 148 9.17 -12.91 -1.61
C ASP A 148 9.09 -14.35 -1.09
N SER A 149 10.22 -14.87 -0.59
CA SER A 149 10.34 -16.27 -0.16
C SER A 149 9.65 -16.53 1.19
N ASN A 150 9.30 -15.48 1.94
CA ASN A 150 8.63 -15.58 3.24
C ASN A 150 7.09 -15.68 3.12
N SER A 151 6.52 -15.68 1.92
CA SER A 151 5.06 -15.68 1.72
C SER A 151 4.38 -17.02 1.95
N ASN A 152 5.13 -18.12 2.13
CA ASN A 152 4.57 -19.45 2.37
C ASN A 152 4.18 -19.71 3.84
N SER A 153 4.37 -18.74 4.75
CA SER A 153 4.28 -18.96 6.20
C SER A 153 3.04 -18.36 6.88
N ARG A 154 2.04 -17.88 6.12
CA ARG A 154 0.83 -17.25 6.70
C ARG A 154 -0.47 -17.77 6.09
N GLY A 155 -0.61 -19.09 6.08
CA GLY A 155 -1.88 -19.78 5.90
C GLY A 155 -2.11 -20.69 7.10
N GLY A 156 -2.71 -20.14 8.15
CA GLY A 156 -3.02 -20.85 9.39
C GLY A 156 -3.85 -19.92 10.26
N TYR A 157 -5.18 -20.02 10.10
CA TYR A 157 -6.09 -19.66 11.15
C TYR A 157 -5.91 -20.72 12.24
N ASP A 158 -5.33 -20.36 13.37
CA ASP A 158 -5.54 -21.10 14.62
C ASP A 158 -6.32 -20.14 15.54
N GLU A 159 -7.61 -20.41 15.62
CA GLU A 159 -8.44 -20.11 16.78
C GLU A 159 -7.88 -20.85 17.99
N ASP A 160 -8.16 -20.32 19.18
CA ASP A 160 -7.97 -20.94 20.50
C ASP A 160 -6.55 -20.92 21.09
N ASP A 161 -6.26 -19.84 21.84
CA ASP A 161 -5.38 -19.95 23.02
C ASP A 161 -6.16 -19.39 24.22
N ASP A 162 -6.99 -20.28 24.76
CA ASP A 162 -7.57 -20.19 26.08
C ASP A 162 -6.46 -20.17 27.15
N ASP A 163 -6.57 -19.20 28.05
CA ASP A 163 -6.34 -19.29 29.50
C ASP A 163 -5.35 -20.36 30.04
N ASP A 164 -4.12 -19.95 30.38
CA ASP A 164 -3.40 -20.58 31.50
C ASP A 164 -2.45 -19.61 32.22
N TYR A 165 -3.03 -18.65 32.96
CA TYR A 165 -2.29 -17.89 33.98
C TYR A 165 -2.31 -18.65 35.31
N SER A 166 -1.51 -19.71 35.39
CA SER A 166 -1.26 -20.44 36.63
C SER A 166 -0.50 -19.57 37.65
N SER A 167 -1.22 -19.11 38.67
CA SER A 167 -0.71 -18.43 39.86
C SER A 167 -0.15 -19.45 40.87
N PRO A 168 0.89 -19.08 41.66
CA PRO A 168 0.78 -19.44 43.07
C PRO A 168 1.32 -18.36 44.00
N ARG A 169 0.44 -17.78 44.82
CA ARG A 169 0.66 -17.67 46.28
C ARG A 169 -0.62 -17.27 47.00
N ALA A 170 -1.03 -18.16 47.89
CA ALA A 170 -2.20 -18.04 48.74
C ALA A 170 -2.04 -16.94 49.81
N ILE A 171 -3.15 -16.32 50.23
CA ILE A 171 -3.78 -16.50 51.56
C ILE A 171 -4.80 -15.37 51.85
N ARG A 172 -5.99 -15.80 52.32
CA ARG A 172 -7.06 -15.12 53.11
C ARG A 172 -8.10 -14.24 52.40
N LYS A 173 -9.29 -14.84 52.21
CA LYS A 173 -10.60 -14.15 52.22
C LYS A 173 -10.87 -13.55 53.62
N PRO A 174 -11.61 -12.43 53.69
CA PRO A 174 -12.94 -12.56 54.30
C PRO A 174 -14.06 -11.72 53.64
N VAL A 175 -15.23 -12.35 53.60
CA VAL A 175 -16.56 -11.86 53.99
C VAL A 175 -17.24 -10.73 53.18
N HIS A 176 -18.39 -11.12 52.63
CA HIS A 176 -19.50 -10.29 52.15
C HIS A 176 -19.71 -8.98 52.91
N ARG A 177 -19.83 -7.88 52.16
CA ARG A 177 -20.70 -6.77 52.56
C ARG A 177 -21.26 -6.09 51.31
N GLU A 178 -22.51 -6.40 51.00
CA GLU A 178 -23.36 -5.57 50.15
C GLU A 178 -23.40 -4.15 50.72
N LYS A 179 -23.15 -3.13 49.89
CA LYS A 179 -23.71 -1.77 50.05
C LYS A 179 -23.79 -1.04 48.69
N GLU A 180 -25.03 -0.90 48.25
CA GLU A 180 -25.66 0.33 47.73
C GLU A 180 -25.10 1.00 46.47
N HIS A 181 -25.92 0.91 45.40
CA HIS A 181 -26.05 1.95 44.40
C HIS A 181 -26.37 3.30 45.05
N VAL A 182 -25.54 4.31 44.80
CA VAL A 182 -25.89 5.71 45.02
C VAL A 182 -25.72 6.46 43.69
N PRO A 183 -26.81 6.96 43.06
CA PRO A 183 -26.72 7.96 42.02
C PRO A 183 -26.68 9.34 42.68
N GLN A 184 -25.70 10.18 42.33
CA GLN A 184 -25.78 11.61 42.66
C GLN A 184 -25.72 12.47 41.40
N SER A 185 -26.84 13.16 41.21
CA SER A 185 -27.13 14.20 40.24
C SER A 185 -26.39 15.52 40.50
N ARG A 186 -26.25 16.27 39.40
CA ARG A 186 -26.38 17.75 39.25
C ARG A 186 -25.80 18.66 40.33
N PHE A 187 -24.79 19.44 39.94
CA PHE A 187 -24.63 20.91 40.09
C PHE A 187 -23.43 21.27 39.17
N GLY A 188 -23.41 22.20 38.21
CA GLY A 188 -24.21 23.39 37.98
C GLY A 188 -23.39 24.65 38.28
N TYR A 189 -22.46 25.08 37.41
CA TYR A 189 -21.98 26.48 37.39
C TYR A 189 -21.76 27.03 35.98
N LYS A 190 -22.50 28.11 35.74
CA LYS A 190 -22.45 29.04 34.62
C LYS A 190 -21.11 29.77 34.58
N ARG A 191 -20.57 30.01 33.38
CA ARG A 191 -19.58 31.08 33.15
C ARG A 191 -20.21 32.13 32.24
N ASN A 192 -20.84 33.12 32.86
CA ASN A 192 -21.28 34.34 32.20
C ASN A 192 -20.07 35.23 31.88
N GLY A 193 -20.07 35.77 30.65
CA GLY A 193 -19.96 37.21 30.42
C GLY A 193 -18.57 37.83 30.35
N ARG A 194 -18.19 38.25 29.14
CA ARG A 194 -17.72 39.62 28.90
C ARG A 194 -17.91 39.99 27.43
N SER A 195 -19.02 40.67 27.16
CA SER A 195 -19.18 41.60 26.05
C SER A 195 -18.27 42.81 26.27
N ARG A 196 -17.61 43.28 25.22
CA ARG A 196 -17.09 44.65 25.11
C ARG A 196 -17.22 45.11 23.66
N ASN A 197 -18.20 45.96 23.40
CA ASN A 197 -18.17 46.94 22.33
C ASN A 197 -17.75 48.28 22.96
N PHE A 198 -16.83 49.03 22.32
CA PHE A 198 -16.96 50.45 21.93
C PHE A 198 -15.60 51.03 21.43
N CYS A 199 -15.66 51.62 20.22
CA CYS A 199 -14.83 52.65 19.54
C CYS A 199 -13.30 52.52 19.40
N ASP A 200 -12.80 52.65 18.17
CA ASP A 200 -12.48 53.94 17.51
C ASP A 200 -13.02 53.96 16.07
#